data_AF-A0A358GPP1-F1
#
_entry.id   AF-A0A358GPP1-F1
#
_cell.length_a   1.000
_cell.length_b   1.000
_cell.length_c   1.000
_cell.angle_alpha   90.00
_cell.angle_beta   90.00
_cell.angle_gamma   90.00
#
_symmetry.space_group_name_H-M   'P 1'
#
loop_
_entity.id
_entity.type
_entity.pdbx_description
1 polymer ?
#
loop_
_entity_poly.entity_id
_entity_poly.type
_entity_poly.pdbx_seq_one_letter_code
_entity_poly.pdbx_strand_id
1 'polypeptide(L)'
;MRDSGKGLHPNSGRVKSALFSTIMVMCVLSLVACSASSVEQERKIYTRQATDEGIVRAKSQGHGLNGRLIQELDDAFAAKGIKLMNNMFADDGEGGISYVYLLNGSGRHIVKVHIFSDVGTRIARMNEMYGNDSDEAVMENVLGKTTIRSKDYVSLVYTASGGEKDDYEEDVMQVFQHVLEQLK
;
A
#
# COMPACT_ATOMS: atom_id res chain seq x y z
N MET A 1 81.53 -24.22 -17.14
CA MET A 1 81.67 -25.69 -17.29
C MET A 1 80.32 -26.34 -17.05
N ARG A 2 80.08 -27.45 -17.76
CA ARG A 2 78.98 -28.46 -17.63
C ARG A 2 78.59 -28.69 -16.16
N ASP A 3 77.40 -29.12 -15.77
CA ASP A 3 76.58 -30.21 -16.31
C ASP A 3 75.21 -30.25 -15.59
N SER A 4 74.27 -30.96 -16.19
CA SER A 4 72.90 -31.23 -15.74
C SER A 4 72.81 -32.19 -14.55
N GLY A 5 71.72 -32.06 -13.78
CA GLY A 5 71.23 -33.10 -12.88
C GLY A 5 69.70 -33.04 -12.74
N LYS A 6 68.99 -33.90 -13.48
CA LYS A 6 67.54 -34.12 -13.37
C LYS A 6 67.24 -35.02 -12.17
N GLY A 7 66.35 -34.59 -11.28
CA GLY A 7 65.68 -35.44 -10.29
C GLY A 7 64.18 -35.53 -10.60
N LEU A 8 63.70 -36.77 -10.82
CA LEU A 8 62.29 -37.11 -11.01
C LEU A 8 61.45 -36.71 -9.78
N HIS A 9 60.31 -36.05 -10.01
CA HIS A 9 59.21 -35.95 -9.03
C HIS A 9 58.00 -36.78 -9.50
N PRO A 10 57.27 -37.41 -8.56
CA PRO A 10 56.27 -38.43 -8.85
C PRO A 10 54.91 -37.87 -9.27
N ASN A 11 54.34 -38.58 -10.25
CA ASN A 11 52.94 -38.92 -10.49
C ASN A 11 51.83 -37.92 -10.17
N SER A 12 51.43 -37.23 -11.24
CA SER A 12 50.07 -36.86 -11.63
C SER A 12 48.99 -37.91 -11.27
N GLY A 13 47.80 -37.45 -10.88
CA GLY A 13 46.59 -38.12 -11.38
C GLY A 13 45.36 -38.17 -10.47
N ARG A 14 45.46 -38.15 -9.13
CA ARG A 14 44.30 -38.55 -8.28
C ARG A 14 43.71 -37.50 -7.35
N VAL A 15 44.39 -36.39 -7.08
CA VAL A 15 43.90 -35.43 -6.05
C VAL A 15 43.01 -34.32 -6.64
N LYS A 16 43.06 -34.10 -7.96
CA LYS A 16 42.37 -32.95 -8.59
C LYS A 16 40.89 -33.22 -8.90
N SER A 17 40.46 -34.48 -9.04
CA SER A 17 39.08 -34.79 -9.47
C SER A 17 38.04 -34.69 -8.35
N ALA A 18 38.44 -34.84 -7.08
CA ALA A 18 37.49 -34.82 -5.96
C ALA A 18 37.09 -33.39 -5.55
N LEU A 19 38.03 -32.43 -5.64
CA LEU A 19 37.81 -31.04 -5.21
C LEU A 19 36.84 -30.25 -6.11
N PHE A 20 36.81 -30.52 -7.42
CA PHE A 20 35.88 -29.83 -8.32
C PHE A 20 34.43 -30.30 -8.17
N SER A 21 34.21 -31.55 -7.78
CA SER A 21 32.85 -32.10 -7.63
C SER A 21 32.16 -31.59 -6.37
N THR A 22 32.88 -31.38 -5.27
CA THR A 22 32.30 -30.87 -4.02
C THR A 22 31.94 -29.39 -4.09
N ILE A 23 32.74 -28.58 -4.79
CA ILE A 23 32.47 -27.14 -4.97
C ILE A 23 31.22 -26.91 -5.82
N MET A 24 31.00 -27.72 -6.86
CA MET A 24 29.84 -27.56 -7.74
C MET A 24 28.53 -27.93 -7.03
N VAL A 25 28.52 -28.95 -6.15
CA VAL A 25 27.33 -29.35 -5.37
C VAL A 25 26.96 -28.30 -4.32
N MET A 26 27.93 -27.61 -3.73
CA MET A 26 27.67 -26.54 -2.76
C MET A 26 27.04 -25.30 -3.41
N CYS A 27 27.38 -25.00 -4.67
CA CYS A 27 26.77 -23.88 -5.42
C CYS A 27 25.31 -24.12 -5.82
N VAL A 28 24.87 -25.38 -5.95
CA VAL A 28 23.47 -25.69 -6.31
C VAL A 28 22.54 -25.61 -5.11
N LEU A 29 23.03 -25.91 -3.90
CA LEU A 29 22.24 -25.83 -2.66
C LEU A 29 21.99 -24.38 -2.18
N SER A 30 22.88 -23.44 -2.51
CA SER A 30 22.72 -22.02 -2.17
C SER A 30 21.72 -21.27 -3.07
N LEU A 31 21.34 -21.84 -4.22
CA LEU A 31 20.33 -21.23 -5.10
C LEU A 31 18.89 -21.48 -4.62
N VAL A 32 18.62 -22.58 -3.90
CA VAL A 32 17.26 -22.91 -3.43
C VAL A 32 16.88 -22.12 -2.17
N ALA A 33 17.87 -21.66 -1.39
CA ALA A 33 17.65 -20.90 -0.17
C ALA A 33 17.33 -19.41 -0.42
N CYS A 34 17.71 -18.85 -1.58
CA CYS A 34 17.40 -17.45 -1.93
C CYS A 34 16.06 -17.29 -2.69
N SER A 35 15.43 -18.38 -3.11
CA SER A 35 14.15 -18.33 -3.84
C SER A 35 12.91 -18.51 -2.95
N ALA A 36 13.07 -19.05 -1.74
CA ALA A 36 11.96 -19.20 -0.80
C ALA A 36 11.49 -17.83 -0.24
N SER A 37 12.42 -16.90 0.01
CA SER A 37 12.10 -15.57 0.53
C SER A 37 11.37 -14.69 -0.48
N SER A 38 11.69 -14.80 -1.78
CA SER A 38 10.99 -14.04 -2.83
C SER A 38 9.59 -14.59 -3.09
N VAL A 39 9.41 -15.92 -3.09
CA VAL A 39 8.09 -16.53 -3.29
C VAL A 39 7.15 -16.26 -2.10
N GLU A 40 7.64 -16.25 -0.86
CA GLU A 40 6.83 -15.85 0.30
C GLU A 40 6.47 -14.35 0.29
N GLN A 41 7.41 -13.50 -0.14
CA GLN A 41 7.17 -12.05 -0.21
C GLN A 41 6.16 -11.69 -1.30
N GLU A 42 6.25 -12.32 -2.47
CA GLU A 42 5.25 -12.18 -3.54
C GLU A 42 3.88 -12.74 -3.12
N ARG A 43 3.85 -13.86 -2.38
CA ARG A 43 2.61 -14.43 -1.83
C ARG A 43 1.97 -13.51 -0.79
N LYS A 44 2.73 -12.87 0.10
CA LYS A 44 2.20 -11.92 1.08
C LYS A 44 1.59 -10.67 0.46
N ILE A 45 2.13 -10.19 -0.66
CA ILE A 45 1.55 -9.09 -1.45
C ILE A 45 0.20 -9.51 -2.05
N TYR A 46 0.08 -10.76 -2.53
CA TYR A 46 -1.16 -11.27 -3.12
C TYR A 46 -2.21 -11.77 -2.10
N THR A 47 -1.81 -12.10 -0.86
CA THR A 47 -2.68 -12.80 0.11
C THR A 47 -3.36 -11.86 1.11
N ARG A 48 -3.38 -10.53 0.90
CA ARG A 48 -3.91 -9.51 1.84
C ARG A 48 -3.19 -9.43 3.20
N GLN A 49 -2.30 -10.36 3.52
CA GLN A 49 -1.64 -10.47 4.82
C GLN A 49 -0.71 -9.28 5.13
N ALA A 50 -0.01 -8.74 4.12
CA ALA A 50 0.78 -7.51 4.30
C ALA A 50 -0.09 -6.27 4.54
N THR A 51 -1.27 -6.22 3.92
CA THR A 51 -2.27 -5.17 4.13
C THR A 51 -2.84 -5.27 5.55
N ASP A 52 -3.21 -6.47 6.01
CA ASP A 52 -3.75 -6.70 7.35
C ASP A 52 -2.72 -6.39 8.45
N GLU A 53 -1.46 -6.80 8.28
CA GLU A 53 -0.37 -6.45 9.20
C GLU A 53 -0.09 -4.94 9.21
N GLY A 54 -0.20 -4.28 8.05
CA GLY A 54 -0.11 -2.82 7.92
C GLY A 54 -1.27 -2.07 8.59
N ILE A 55 -2.51 -2.53 8.40
CA ILE A 55 -3.71 -1.99 9.05
C ILE A 55 -3.61 -2.17 10.57
N VAL A 56 -3.23 -3.36 11.05
CA VAL A 56 -3.08 -3.63 12.49
C VAL A 56 -1.98 -2.75 13.09
N ARG A 57 -0.84 -2.58 12.39
CA ARG A 57 0.24 -1.70 12.83
C ARG A 57 -0.19 -0.23 12.83
N ALA A 58 -0.89 0.25 11.79
CA ALA A 58 -1.44 1.61 11.72
C ALA A 58 -2.51 1.87 12.79
N LYS A 59 -3.40 0.90 13.06
CA LYS A 59 -4.42 0.99 14.12
C LYS A 59 -3.77 1.02 15.52
N SER A 60 -2.64 0.34 15.68
CA SER A 60 -1.83 0.36 16.91
C SER A 60 -0.98 1.62 17.08
N GLN A 61 -0.50 2.23 15.99
CA GLN A 61 0.32 3.45 16.00
C GLN A 61 -0.52 4.74 15.98
N GLY A 62 -1.73 4.70 15.39
CA GLY A 62 -2.70 5.78 15.30
C GLY A 62 -3.64 5.87 16.51
N HIS A 63 -3.17 5.53 17.71
CA HIS A 63 -3.91 5.75 18.95
C HIS A 63 -4.11 7.26 19.17
N GLY A 64 -5.28 7.77 18.75
CA GLY A 64 -5.60 9.20 18.76
C GLY A 64 -6.86 9.55 17.95
N LEU A 65 -6.99 10.83 17.58
CA LEU A 65 -8.13 11.41 16.85
C LEU A 65 -8.43 10.69 15.52
N ASN A 66 -7.40 10.18 14.84
CA ASN A 66 -7.52 9.44 13.57
C ASN A 66 -8.31 8.13 13.72
N GLY A 67 -8.09 7.39 14.82
CA GLY A 67 -8.83 6.15 15.07
C GLY A 67 -10.34 6.38 15.24
N ARG A 68 -10.71 7.50 15.88
CA ARG A 68 -12.13 7.90 16.03
C ARG A 68 -12.76 8.29 14.70
N LEU A 69 -12.04 9.07 13.88
CA LEU A 69 -12.53 9.46 12.55
C LEU A 69 -12.78 8.24 11.65
N ILE A 70 -11.87 7.27 11.64
CA ILE A 70 -12.01 6.05 10.84
C ILE A 70 -13.14 5.16 11.35
N GLN A 71 -13.31 5.07 12.68
CA GLN A 71 -14.45 4.36 13.25
C GLN A 71 -15.78 5.03 12.87
N GLU A 72 -15.88 6.36 12.98
CA GLU A 72 -17.07 7.10 12.58
C GLU A 72 -17.40 6.92 11.10
N LEU A 73 -16.38 6.89 10.25
CA LEU A 73 -16.55 6.61 8.83
C LEU A 73 -17.14 5.22 8.60
N ASP A 74 -16.58 4.18 9.24
CA ASP A 74 -17.06 2.80 9.11
C ASP A 74 -18.51 2.66 9.61
N ASP A 75 -18.82 3.23 10.77
CA ASP A 75 -20.15 3.21 11.37
C ASP A 75 -21.17 3.96 10.49
N ALA A 76 -20.80 5.12 9.93
CA ALA A 76 -21.68 5.93 9.08
C ALA A 76 -21.98 5.23 7.73
N PHE A 77 -20.97 4.60 7.10
CA PHE A 77 -21.20 3.78 5.91
C PHE A 77 -22.03 2.53 6.21
N ALA A 78 -21.78 1.87 7.33
CA ALA A 78 -22.56 0.71 7.76
C ALA A 78 -24.03 1.07 8.00
N ALA A 79 -24.32 2.26 8.53
CA ALA A 79 -25.69 2.77 8.69
C ALA A 79 -26.42 2.97 7.35
N LYS A 80 -25.70 3.19 6.26
CA LYS A 80 -26.21 3.21 4.88
C LYS A 80 -26.29 1.83 4.22
N GLY A 81 -25.91 0.77 4.92
CA GLY A 81 -25.83 -0.58 4.35
C GLY A 81 -24.68 -0.75 3.36
N ILE A 82 -23.70 0.16 3.37
CA ILE A 82 -22.53 0.13 2.49
C ILE A 82 -21.34 -0.36 3.29
N LYS A 83 -20.67 -1.41 2.80
CA LYS A 83 -19.47 -1.94 3.46
C LYS A 83 -18.22 -1.28 2.91
N LEU A 84 -17.38 -0.74 3.80
CA LEU A 84 -16.02 -0.36 3.44
C LEU A 84 -15.14 -1.61 3.39
N MET A 85 -14.65 -1.97 2.21
CA MET A 85 -13.87 -3.18 1.98
C MET A 85 -12.47 -2.83 1.48
N ASN A 86 -11.47 -3.64 1.88
CA ASN A 86 -10.06 -3.46 1.55
C ASN A 86 -9.53 -2.08 1.97
N ASN A 87 -8.98 -1.97 3.18
CA ASN A 87 -8.34 -0.73 3.63
C ASN A 87 -6.86 -0.73 3.21
N MET A 88 -6.51 -0.02 2.13
CA MET A 88 -5.09 0.24 1.85
C MET A 88 -4.64 1.49 2.60
N PHE A 89 -3.51 1.37 3.28
CA PHE A 89 -2.90 2.42 4.09
C PHE A 89 -1.60 2.91 3.46
N ALA A 90 -1.41 4.22 3.43
CA ALA A 90 -0.15 4.85 3.08
C ALA A 90 0.15 5.98 4.08
N ASP A 91 1.38 6.00 4.58
CA ASP A 91 1.97 7.11 5.32
C ASP A 91 2.81 7.91 4.32
N ASP A 92 2.61 9.22 4.26
CA ASP A 92 3.33 10.09 3.32
C ASP A 92 4.75 10.45 3.79
N GLY A 93 5.14 10.03 5.00
CA GLY A 93 6.45 10.28 5.61
C GLY A 93 6.59 11.68 6.22
N GLU A 94 5.57 12.53 6.08
CA GLU A 94 5.50 13.91 6.61
C GLU A 94 4.44 14.04 7.70
N GLY A 95 3.90 12.91 8.17
CA GLY A 95 2.87 12.84 9.20
C GLY A 95 1.43 12.83 8.66
N GLY A 96 1.26 12.81 7.34
CA GLY A 96 -0.01 12.57 6.70
C GLY A 96 -0.27 11.09 6.45
N ILE A 97 -1.54 10.72 6.54
CA ILE A 97 -2.02 9.34 6.43
C ILE A 97 -3.15 9.30 5.41
N SER A 98 -3.08 8.31 4.51
CA SER A 98 -4.11 8.04 3.53
C SER A 98 -4.68 6.64 3.70
N TYR A 99 -6.01 6.53 3.71
CA TYR A 99 -6.75 5.29 3.66
C TYR A 99 -7.51 5.20 2.35
N VAL A 100 -7.64 3.99 1.80
CA VAL A 100 -8.40 3.72 0.58
C VAL A 100 -9.33 2.55 0.84
N TYR A 101 -10.60 2.70 0.50
CA TYR A 101 -11.66 1.71 0.66
C TYR A 101 -12.41 1.50 -0.65
N LEU A 102 -12.89 0.29 -0.88
CA LEU A 102 -13.84 -0.07 -1.93
C LEU A 102 -15.24 -0.18 -1.32
N LEU A 103 -16.24 0.45 -1.94
CA LEU A 103 -17.63 0.32 -1.49
C LEU A 103 -18.20 -1.03 -1.94
N ASN A 104 -18.64 -1.85 -0.99
CA ASN A 104 -19.14 -3.21 -1.21
C ASN A 104 -18.18 -4.08 -2.03
N GLY A 105 -16.87 -3.79 -1.97
CA GLY A 105 -15.83 -4.50 -2.71
C GLY A 105 -15.71 -4.13 -4.19
N SER A 106 -16.47 -3.14 -4.66
CA SER A 106 -16.41 -2.68 -6.05
C SER A 106 -15.19 -1.80 -6.30
N GLY A 107 -14.34 -2.21 -7.26
CA GLY A 107 -13.22 -1.38 -7.75
C GLY A 107 -13.65 -0.13 -8.51
N ARG A 108 -14.95 0.02 -8.80
CA ARG A 108 -15.51 1.20 -9.47
C ARG A 108 -15.88 2.32 -8.51
N HIS A 109 -16.02 2.01 -7.23
CA HIS A 109 -16.45 2.94 -6.18
C HIS A 109 -15.41 2.96 -5.07
N ILE A 110 -14.59 4.00 -5.09
CA ILE A 110 -13.43 4.13 -4.21
C ILE A 110 -13.64 5.32 -3.29
N VAL A 111 -13.52 5.11 -1.99
CA VAL A 111 -13.45 6.18 -0.98
C VAL A 111 -12.01 6.28 -0.49
N LYS A 112 -11.44 7.47 -0.51
CA LYS A 112 -10.14 7.77 0.08
C LYS A 112 -10.30 8.77 1.21
N VAL A 113 -9.54 8.57 2.28
CA VAL A 113 -9.47 9.48 3.42
C VAL A 113 -8.04 9.92 3.58
N HIS A 114 -7.80 11.21 3.37
CA HIS A 114 -6.51 11.84 3.58
C HIS A 114 -6.57 12.65 4.87
N ILE A 115 -5.66 12.38 5.79
CA ILE A 115 -5.50 13.08 7.05
C ILE A 115 -4.09 13.68 7.02
N PHE A 116 -3.99 15.00 7.13
CA PHE A 116 -2.73 15.72 7.02
C PHE A 116 -2.28 16.26 8.38
N SER A 117 -1.04 16.77 8.46
CA SER A 117 -0.50 17.42 9.64
C SER A 117 -1.25 18.71 10.00
N ASP A 118 -1.71 19.44 8.99
CA ASP A 118 -2.35 20.76 9.10
C ASP A 118 -3.10 21.14 7.81
N VAL A 119 -3.86 22.24 7.88
CA VAL A 119 -4.68 22.76 6.77
C VAL A 119 -3.84 23.19 5.56
N GLY A 120 -2.66 23.77 5.80
CA GLY A 120 -1.78 24.24 4.73
C GLY A 120 -1.24 23.07 3.91
N THR A 121 -0.79 22.02 4.61
CA THR A 121 -0.37 20.76 3.99
C THR A 121 -1.51 20.11 3.22
N ARG A 122 -2.72 20.05 3.79
CA ARG A 122 -3.91 19.55 3.08
C ARG A 122 -4.13 20.28 1.75
N ILE A 123 -4.17 21.62 1.79
CA ILE A 123 -4.38 22.47 0.60
C ILE A 123 -3.33 22.16 -0.48
N ALA A 124 -2.05 22.18 -0.10
CA ALA A 124 -0.96 21.95 -1.05
C ALA A 124 -1.02 20.54 -1.67
N ARG A 125 -1.23 19.51 -0.86
CA ARG A 125 -1.26 18.11 -1.30
C ARG A 125 -2.50 17.75 -2.10
N MET A 126 -3.67 18.29 -1.73
CA MET A 126 -4.89 18.08 -2.52
C MET A 126 -4.77 18.74 -3.89
N ASN A 127 -4.15 19.92 -3.98
CA ASN A 127 -3.84 20.53 -5.26
C ASN A 127 -2.85 19.71 -6.08
N GLU A 128 -1.82 19.14 -5.46
CA GLU A 128 -0.87 18.25 -6.14
C GLU A 128 -1.54 16.98 -6.67
N MET A 129 -2.37 16.31 -5.85
CA MET A 129 -2.98 15.03 -6.20
C MET A 129 -4.17 15.15 -7.16
N TYR A 130 -4.97 16.21 -7.02
CA TYR A 130 -6.25 16.35 -7.69
C TYR A 130 -6.36 17.61 -8.55
N GLY A 131 -5.36 18.50 -8.54
CA GLY A 131 -5.44 19.80 -9.20
C GLY A 131 -6.49 20.72 -8.56
N ASN A 132 -6.83 20.48 -7.29
CA ASN A 132 -7.85 21.21 -6.56
C ASN A 132 -7.49 21.42 -5.09
N ASP A 133 -7.53 22.66 -4.62
CA ASP A 133 -7.28 23.06 -3.22
C ASP A 133 -8.56 23.39 -2.44
N SER A 134 -9.72 23.34 -3.08
CA SER A 134 -11.00 23.77 -2.52
C SER A 134 -11.54 22.76 -1.51
N ASP A 135 -12.35 23.24 -0.57
CA ASP A 135 -12.97 22.38 0.43
C ASP A 135 -14.05 21.48 -0.18
N GLU A 136 -14.68 21.93 -1.27
CA GLU A 136 -15.60 21.13 -2.06
C GLU A 136 -15.21 21.17 -3.53
N ALA A 137 -15.16 20.00 -4.15
CA ALA A 137 -14.92 19.89 -5.59
C ALA A 137 -15.68 18.71 -6.19
N VAL A 138 -16.08 18.87 -7.44
CA VAL A 138 -16.61 17.79 -8.28
C VAL A 138 -15.87 17.85 -9.61
N MET A 139 -15.21 16.77 -9.98
CA MET A 139 -14.50 16.63 -11.24
C MET A 139 -15.10 15.44 -11.98
N GLU A 140 -15.67 15.69 -13.16
CA GLU A 140 -16.28 14.65 -13.98
C GLU A 140 -15.66 14.63 -15.38
N ASN A 141 -15.38 13.42 -15.85
CA ASN A 141 -14.96 13.17 -17.22
C ASN A 141 -15.50 11.83 -17.73
N VAL A 142 -15.07 11.42 -18.92
CA VAL A 142 -15.51 10.17 -19.56
C VAL A 142 -15.15 8.91 -18.77
N LEU A 143 -14.15 8.97 -17.90
CA LEU A 143 -13.67 7.82 -17.11
C LEU A 143 -14.40 7.69 -15.77
N GLY A 144 -14.94 8.78 -15.23
CA GLY A 144 -15.57 8.77 -13.92
C GLY A 144 -15.92 10.14 -13.37
N LYS A 145 -16.40 10.15 -12.14
CA LYS A 145 -16.72 11.32 -11.33
C LYS A 145 -15.97 11.22 -10.02
N THR A 146 -15.26 12.26 -9.64
CA THR A 146 -14.57 12.38 -8.36
C THR A 146 -15.13 13.56 -7.58
N THR A 147 -15.60 13.30 -6.37
CA THR A 147 -16.13 14.31 -5.47
C THR A 147 -15.24 14.40 -4.24
N ILE A 148 -14.86 15.62 -3.87
CA ILE A 148 -14.00 15.92 -2.73
C ILE A 148 -14.81 16.73 -1.72
N ARG A 149 -14.67 16.37 -0.43
CA ARG A 149 -15.11 17.17 0.71
C ARG A 149 -13.98 17.25 1.72
N SER A 150 -13.64 18.45 2.14
CA SER A 150 -12.55 18.70 3.07
C SER A 150 -12.99 19.60 4.20
N LYS A 151 -12.39 19.41 5.37
CA LYS A 151 -12.50 20.32 6.50
C LYS A 151 -11.24 20.18 7.35
N ASP A 152 -10.72 21.32 7.81
CA ASP A 152 -9.48 21.41 8.58
C ASP A 152 -8.32 20.66 7.88
N TYR A 153 -7.76 19.65 8.54
CA TYR A 153 -6.63 18.85 8.08
C TYR A 153 -7.07 17.53 7.41
N VAL A 154 -8.36 17.36 7.09
CA VAL A 154 -8.92 16.12 6.51
C VAL A 154 -9.55 16.39 5.15
N SER A 155 -9.33 15.47 4.21
CA SER A 155 -10.02 15.42 2.91
C SER A 155 -10.58 14.02 2.65
N LEU A 156 -11.87 13.95 2.36
CA LEU A 156 -12.59 12.76 1.94
C LEU A 156 -12.83 12.84 0.43
N VAL A 157 -12.47 11.78 -0.28
CA VAL A 157 -12.56 11.71 -1.74
C VAL A 157 -13.36 10.48 -2.13
N TYR A 158 -14.36 10.67 -2.97
CA TYR A 158 -15.12 9.58 -3.57
C TYR A 158 -14.91 9.60 -5.08
N THR A 159 -14.49 8.47 -5.65
CA THR A 159 -14.39 8.30 -7.09
C THR A 159 -15.30 7.16 -7.52
N ALA A 160 -16.23 7.49 -8.41
CA ALA A 160 -17.06 6.54 -9.14
C ALA A 160 -16.60 6.49 -10.60
N SER A 161 -16.48 5.29 -11.17
CA SER A 161 -15.98 5.09 -12.54
C SER A 161 -16.88 4.15 -13.34
N GLY A 162 -16.82 4.27 -14.67
CA GLY A 162 -17.71 3.53 -15.56
C GLY A 162 -19.12 4.12 -15.64
N GLY A 163 -20.12 3.26 -15.89
CA GLY A 163 -21.52 3.66 -16.06
C GLY A 163 -22.33 3.77 -14.76
N GLU A 164 -21.72 3.47 -13.62
CA GLU A 164 -22.34 3.41 -12.29
C GLU A 164 -21.96 4.64 -11.45
N LYS A 165 -21.92 5.84 -12.04
CA LYS A 165 -21.33 7.01 -11.34
C LYS A 165 -22.14 7.51 -10.15
N ASP A 166 -23.44 7.23 -10.14
CA ASP A 166 -24.39 7.85 -9.22
C ASP A 166 -24.91 6.88 -8.13
N ASP A 167 -24.55 5.59 -8.19
CA ASP A 167 -25.15 4.53 -7.34
C ASP A 167 -25.00 4.77 -5.83
N TYR A 168 -23.94 5.45 -5.41
CA TYR A 168 -23.66 5.74 -4.00
C TYR A 168 -23.44 7.22 -3.72
N GLU A 169 -23.55 8.11 -4.71
CA GLU A 169 -23.10 9.50 -4.54
C GLU A 169 -23.81 10.21 -3.39
N GLU A 170 -25.15 10.13 -3.36
CA GLU A 170 -25.94 10.80 -2.34
C GLU A 170 -25.59 10.29 -0.93
N ASP A 171 -25.55 8.97 -0.74
CA ASP A 171 -25.20 8.36 0.54
C ASP A 171 -23.77 8.69 0.97
N VAL A 172 -22.82 8.66 0.04
CA VAL A 172 -21.42 9.00 0.31
C VAL A 172 -21.28 10.47 0.73
N MET A 173 -22.00 11.39 0.06
CA MET A 173 -21.97 12.81 0.44
C MET A 173 -22.58 13.06 1.81
N GLN A 174 -23.68 12.38 2.15
CA GLN A 174 -24.26 12.47 3.50
C GLN A 174 -23.29 11.93 4.56
N VAL A 175 -22.62 10.81 4.29
CA VAL A 175 -21.59 10.26 5.19
C VAL A 175 -20.41 11.23 5.32
N PHE A 176 -19.91 11.79 4.22
CA PHE A 176 -18.79 12.73 4.25
C PHE A 176 -19.12 13.95 5.10
N GLN A 177 -20.30 14.54 4.90
CA GLN A 177 -20.76 15.68 5.68
C GLN A 177 -20.80 15.34 7.18
N HIS A 178 -21.47 14.24 7.53
CA HIS A 178 -21.61 13.80 8.92
C HIS A 178 -20.26 13.57 9.61
N VAL A 179 -19.32 12.91 8.91
CA VAL A 179 -17.99 12.59 9.45
C VAL A 179 -17.15 13.85 9.63
N LEU A 180 -17.16 14.78 8.67
CA LEU A 180 -16.40 16.03 8.77
C LEU A 180 -16.98 16.95 9.87
N GLU A 181 -18.28 16.90 10.13
CA GLU A 181 -18.90 17.64 11.24
C GLU A 181 -18.39 17.19 12.61
N GLN A 182 -17.87 15.95 12.74
CA GLN A 182 -17.27 15.47 13.99
C GLN A 182 -15.87 16.04 14.27
N LEU A 183 -15.25 16.69 13.27
CA LEU A 183 -14.00 17.42 13.47
C LEU A 183 -14.28 18.70 14.27
N LYS A 184 -13.65 18.80 15.44
CA LYS A 184 -13.82 19.89 16.42
C LYS A 184 -12.74 20.95 16.29
#